data_AF-A0A2T5HCX9-F1
#
_entry.id   AF-A0A2T5HCX9-F1
#
_cell.length_a   1.000
_cell.length_b   1.000
_cell.length_c   1.000
_cell.angle_alpha   90.00
_cell.angle_beta   90.00
_cell.angle_gamma   90.00
#
_symmetry.space_group_name_H-M   'P 1'
#
loop_
_entity.id
_entity.type
_entity.pdbx_description
1 polymer ?
#
loop_
_entity_poly.entity_id
_entity_poly.type
_entity_poly.pdbx_seq_one_letter_code
_entity_poly.pdbx_strand_id
1 'polypeptide(L)'
;MVVGDIELVAFEVERFSVGEGKVFIYILGRKYGNNKFNYDLLELCRGFEFELQGQREYPALLDFSSEEILELRECVLTDYEEVVCEKYKKHEVSDEVIDNIFFYSPIYIFDACGVALVQGSVQEKLHFYDDVGGSVCLLLEKGFYYKLILELVDCIRSDA
;
A
#
# COMPACT_ATOMS: atom_id res chain seq x y z
N MET A 1 12.95 0.61 -15.29
CA MET A 1 13.81 1.11 -14.20
C MET A 1 13.34 0.49 -12.90
N VAL A 2 14.23 0.19 -11.95
CA VAL A 2 13.85 -0.39 -10.65
C VAL A 2 14.29 0.56 -9.53
N VAL A 3 13.42 0.78 -8.55
CA VAL A 3 13.65 1.58 -7.35
C VAL A 3 13.40 0.69 -6.12
N GLY A 4 14.35 0.62 -5.19
CA GLY A 4 14.26 -0.23 -4.00
C GLY A 4 15.04 -1.55 -4.11
N ASP A 5 14.69 -2.53 -3.27
CA ASP A 5 15.33 -3.85 -3.19
C ASP A 5 14.35 -4.95 -3.57
N ILE A 6 14.62 -5.66 -4.67
CA ILE A 6 13.75 -6.71 -5.21
C ILE A 6 13.54 -7.84 -4.19
N GLU A 7 14.54 -8.16 -3.36
CA GLU A 7 14.45 -9.22 -2.36
C GLU A 7 13.61 -8.82 -1.13
N LEU A 8 13.28 -7.53 -1.00
CA LEU A 8 12.44 -6.99 0.08
C LEU A 8 11.18 -6.32 -0.47
N VAL A 9 11.29 -5.06 -0.90
CA VAL A 9 10.25 -4.28 -1.57
C VAL A 9 10.90 -3.36 -2.60
N ALA A 10 10.42 -3.40 -3.83
CA ALA A 10 10.86 -2.51 -4.91
C ALA A 10 9.70 -2.15 -5.84
N PHE A 11 9.86 -1.08 -6.61
CA PHE A 11 9.01 -0.76 -7.74
C PHE A 11 9.79 -0.89 -9.05
N GLU A 12 9.14 -1.38 -10.09
CA GLU A 12 9.67 -1.36 -11.45
C GLU A 12 8.75 -0.53 -12.36
N VAL A 13 9.35 0.41 -13.08
CA VAL A 13 8.68 1.26 -14.06
C VAL A 13 9.11 0.88 -15.47
N GLU A 14 8.16 0.48 -16.32
CA GLU A 14 8.35 0.25 -17.75
C GLU A 14 7.72 1.40 -18.54
N ARG A 15 8.51 2.24 -19.20
CA ARG A 15 8.00 3.38 -19.98
C ARG A 15 7.76 2.99 -21.43
N PHE A 16 6.64 3.45 -22.00
CA PHE A 16 6.34 3.26 -23.42
C PHE A 16 6.40 4.56 -24.22
N SER A 17 5.98 5.67 -23.62
CA SER A 17 5.96 7.00 -24.24
C SER A 17 6.21 8.08 -23.17
N VAL A 18 6.16 9.36 -23.56
CA VAL A 18 6.26 10.48 -22.61
C VAL A 18 5.00 10.48 -21.74
N GLY A 19 5.18 10.21 -20.45
CA GLY A 19 4.09 10.20 -19.48
C GLY A 19 3.29 8.89 -19.39
N GLU A 20 3.51 7.90 -20.27
CA GLU A 20 2.81 6.60 -20.19
C GLU A 20 3.76 5.43 -19.91
N GLY A 21 3.30 4.50 -19.07
CA GLY A 21 4.05 3.29 -18.76
C GLY A 21 3.31 2.31 -17.86
N LYS A 22 4.03 1.32 -17.36
CA LYS A 22 3.58 0.37 -16.34
C LYS A 22 4.38 0.54 -15.08
N VAL A 23 3.73 0.29 -13.95
CA VAL A 23 4.39 0.20 -12.65
C VAL A 23 4.06 -1.15 -12.05
N PHE A 24 5.09 -1.83 -11.55
CA PHE A 24 5.01 -3.10 -10.85
C PHE A 24 5.59 -2.91 -9.46
N ILE A 25 5.10 -3.67 -8.49
CA ILE A 25 5.72 -3.80 -7.17
C ILE A 25 6.33 -5.19 -7.04
N TYR A 26 7.53 -5.26 -6.47
CA TYR A 26 8.14 -6.48 -6.02
C TYR A 26 7.97 -6.59 -4.51
N ILE A 27 7.55 -7.76 -4.05
CA ILE A 27 7.51 -8.11 -2.63
C ILE A 27 8.20 -9.47 -2.48
N LEU A 28 9.30 -9.53 -1.73
CA LEU A 28 10.09 -10.76 -1.52
C LEU A 28 10.43 -11.48 -2.83
N GLY A 29 10.94 -10.74 -3.81
CA GLY A 29 11.35 -11.26 -5.13
C GLY A 29 10.21 -11.55 -6.11
N ARG A 30 8.94 -11.40 -5.70
CA ARG A 30 7.78 -11.66 -6.57
C ARG A 30 7.25 -10.37 -7.18
N LYS A 31 7.10 -10.34 -8.51
CA LYS A 31 6.55 -9.20 -9.28
C LYS A 31 5.02 -9.23 -9.29
N TYR A 32 4.39 -8.12 -8.91
CA TYR A 32 2.95 -7.87 -8.95
C TYR A 32 2.67 -6.63 -9.79
N GLY A 33 1.56 -6.61 -10.53
CA GLY A 33 1.21 -5.52 -11.44
C GLY A 33 0.37 -6.00 -12.61
N ASN A 34 -0.44 -5.09 -13.16
CA ASN A 34 -1.30 -5.41 -14.28
C ASN A 34 -0.56 -5.22 -15.62
N ASN A 35 -0.36 -6.31 -16.34
CA ASN A 35 0.27 -6.28 -17.66
C ASN A 35 -0.62 -5.74 -18.79
N LYS A 36 -1.92 -5.50 -18.54
CA LYS A 36 -2.90 -5.13 -19.56
C LYS A 36 -3.14 -3.63 -19.68
N PHE A 37 -2.81 -2.84 -18.65
CA PHE A 37 -3.05 -1.39 -18.64
C PHE A 37 -1.75 -0.61 -18.76
N ASN A 38 -1.84 0.55 -19.42
CA ASN A 38 -0.81 1.57 -19.42
C ASN A 38 -1.34 2.72 -18.57
N TYR A 39 -0.54 3.19 -17.63
CA TYR A 39 -0.87 4.27 -16.71
C TYR A 39 -0.32 5.59 -17.22
N ASP A 40 -1.05 6.68 -16.96
CA ASP A 40 -0.47 8.02 -16.92
C ASP A 40 0.42 8.10 -15.67
N LEU A 41 1.73 8.10 -15.90
CA LEU A 41 2.74 8.08 -14.86
C LEU A 41 2.76 9.38 -14.04
N LEU A 42 2.33 10.51 -14.62
CA LEU A 42 2.27 11.80 -13.91
C LEU A 42 1.05 11.87 -12.99
N GLU A 43 -0.11 11.42 -13.47
CA GLU A 43 -1.31 11.26 -12.64
C GLU A 43 -1.03 10.28 -11.49
N LEU A 44 -0.32 9.20 -11.80
CA LEU A 44 0.10 8.23 -10.81
C LEU A 44 0.97 8.83 -9.71
N CYS A 45 1.96 9.65 -10.07
CA CYS A 45 2.79 10.35 -9.09
C CYS A 45 1.95 11.25 -8.17
N ARG A 46 0.97 11.98 -8.73
CA ARG A 46 0.09 12.85 -7.94
C ARG A 46 -0.74 12.04 -6.94
N GLY A 47 -1.24 10.88 -7.34
CA GLY A 47 -1.94 9.97 -6.44
C GLY A 47 -1.05 9.52 -5.28
N PHE A 48 0.18 9.09 -5.57
CA PHE A 48 1.14 8.72 -4.52
C PHE A 48 1.44 9.88 -3.57
N GLU A 49 1.68 11.08 -4.08
CA GLU A 49 1.94 12.26 -3.26
C GLU A 49 0.74 12.64 -2.37
N PHE A 50 -0.48 12.46 -2.86
CA PHE A 50 -1.68 12.65 -2.07
C PHE A 50 -1.75 11.64 -0.93
N GLU A 51 -1.54 10.34 -1.22
CA GLU A 51 -1.56 9.28 -0.21
C GLU A 51 -0.53 9.50 0.90
N LEU A 52 0.66 9.99 0.56
CA LEU A 52 1.73 10.23 1.54
C LEU A 52 1.36 11.25 2.62
N GLN A 53 0.28 12.03 2.44
CA GLN A 53 -0.22 12.97 3.45
C GLN A 53 -1.02 12.29 4.58
N GLY A 54 -1.48 11.05 4.38
CA GLY A 54 -2.25 10.30 5.38
C GLY A 54 -1.45 10.01 6.66
N GLN A 55 -2.11 10.11 7.82
CA GLN A 55 -1.52 9.78 9.12
C GLN A 55 -1.64 8.29 9.40
N ARG A 56 -0.52 7.57 9.51
CA ARG A 56 -0.52 6.09 9.60
C ARG A 56 0.00 5.55 10.93
N GLU A 57 0.15 6.42 11.93
CA GLU A 57 0.67 6.04 13.25
C GLU A 57 -0.42 5.42 14.12
N TYR A 58 -0.57 4.10 14.01
CA TYR A 58 -1.51 3.31 14.82
C TYR A 58 -0.79 2.13 15.47
N PRO A 59 0.04 2.36 16.51
CA PRO A 59 0.90 1.32 17.07
C PRO A 59 0.16 0.08 17.56
N ALA A 60 -1.09 0.22 18.00
CA ALA A 60 -1.93 -0.88 18.45
C ALA A 60 -2.22 -1.93 17.35
N LEU A 61 -2.12 -1.53 16.07
CA LEU A 61 -2.36 -2.41 14.92
C LEU A 61 -1.09 -3.12 14.43
N LEU A 62 0.08 -2.82 14.99
CA LEU A 62 1.35 -3.45 14.57
C LEU A 62 1.39 -4.95 14.87
N ASP A 63 0.64 -5.43 15.85
CA ASP A 63 0.59 -6.86 16.17
C ASP A 63 -0.40 -7.63 15.29
N PHE A 64 -1.21 -6.94 14.49
CA PHE A 64 -2.26 -7.56 13.69
C PHE A 64 -1.65 -8.29 12.48
N SER A 65 -2.21 -9.45 12.15
CA SER A 65 -1.94 -10.11 10.88
C SER A 65 -2.62 -9.37 9.71
N SER A 66 -2.22 -9.68 8.47
CA SER A 66 -2.89 -9.11 7.29
C SER A 66 -4.39 -9.49 7.22
N GLU A 67 -4.75 -10.70 7.65
CA GLU A 67 -6.16 -11.12 7.75
C GLU A 67 -6.92 -10.25 8.75
N GLU A 68 -6.36 -10.02 9.94
CA GLU A 68 -7.01 -9.18 10.96
C GLU A 68 -7.16 -7.72 10.52
N ILE A 69 -6.18 -7.16 9.78
CA ILE A 69 -6.29 -5.81 9.21
C ILE A 69 -7.41 -5.75 8.15
N LEU A 70 -7.58 -6.79 7.35
CA LEU A 70 -8.63 -6.86 6.34
C LEU A 70 -10.02 -7.01 6.98
N GLU A 71 -10.16 -7.93 7.95
CA GLU A 71 -11.39 -8.09 8.73
C GLU A 71 -11.78 -6.80 9.46
N LEU A 72 -10.80 -6.11 10.05
CA LEU A 72 -11.00 -4.81 10.69
C LEU A 72 -11.56 -3.78 9.70
N ARG A 73 -10.98 -3.70 8.49
CA ARG A 73 -11.48 -2.82 7.42
C ARG A 73 -12.91 -3.15 7.04
N GLU A 74 -13.25 -4.42 6.86
CA GLU A 74 -14.61 -4.83 6.50
C GLU A 74 -15.61 -4.45 7.60
N CYS A 75 -15.27 -4.73 8.86
CA CYS A 75 -16.09 -4.38 10.02
C CYS A 75 -16.38 -2.88 10.13
N VAL A 76 -15.39 -2.03 9.89
CA VAL A 76 -15.53 -0.58 9.99
C VAL A 76 -16.29 0.00 8.80
N LEU A 77 -16.05 -0.48 7.57
CA LEU A 77 -16.62 0.12 6.36
C LEU A 77 -18.04 -0.35 6.04
N THR A 78 -18.46 -1.52 6.52
CA THR A 78 -19.75 -2.12 6.12
C THR A 78 -20.83 -2.05 7.21
N ASP A 79 -20.54 -1.46 8.38
CA ASP A 79 -21.42 -1.43 9.56
C ASP A 79 -22.03 -2.82 9.86
N TYR A 80 -21.31 -3.88 9.53
CA TYR A 80 -21.80 -5.25 9.68
C TYR A 80 -21.77 -5.62 11.17
N GLU A 81 -22.94 -5.75 11.80
CA GLU A 81 -23.08 -6.21 13.18
C GLU A 81 -22.83 -7.72 13.31
N GLU A 82 -21.61 -8.16 13.02
CA GLU A 82 -21.15 -9.54 13.28
C GLU A 82 -20.30 -9.62 14.55
N VAL A 83 -20.31 -10.79 15.20
CA VAL A 83 -19.53 -11.10 16.40
C VAL A 83 -18.03 -10.82 16.21
N VAL A 84 -17.54 -10.92 14.97
CA VAL A 84 -16.16 -10.59 14.57
C VAL A 84 -15.83 -9.12 14.84
N CYS A 85 -16.77 -8.21 14.59
CA CYS A 85 -16.56 -6.77 14.76
C CYS A 85 -16.50 -6.34 16.23
N GLU A 86 -17.13 -7.09 17.14
CA GLU A 86 -16.99 -6.88 18.60
C GLU A 86 -15.55 -7.09 19.10
N LYS A 87 -14.75 -7.95 18.44
CA LYS A 87 -13.32 -8.12 18.75
C LYS A 87 -12.57 -6.79 18.56
N TYR A 88 -12.92 -6.06 17.51
CA TYR A 88 -12.20 -4.88 17.06
C TYR A 88 -12.71 -3.56 17.66
N LYS A 89 -13.97 -3.51 18.13
CA LYS A 89 -14.54 -2.33 18.83
C LYS A 89 -13.68 -1.84 20.01
N LYS A 90 -12.93 -2.73 20.66
CA LYS A 90 -12.03 -2.38 21.78
C LYS A 90 -10.84 -1.52 21.38
N HIS A 91 -10.52 -1.45 20.10
CA HIS A 91 -9.38 -0.69 19.58
C HIS A 91 -9.75 0.74 19.14
N GLU A 92 -11.04 1.13 19.24
CA GLU A 92 -11.53 2.48 18.88
C GLU A 92 -11.08 2.96 17.49
N VAL A 93 -11.02 2.04 16.52
CA VAL A 93 -10.61 2.32 15.14
C VAL A 93 -11.81 2.86 14.36
N SER A 94 -11.70 4.08 13.81
CA SER A 94 -12.73 4.70 12.96
C SER A 94 -12.53 4.41 11.47
N ASP A 95 -13.53 4.75 10.68
CA ASP A 95 -13.48 4.81 9.21
C ASP A 95 -12.30 5.65 8.72
N GLU A 96 -12.08 6.84 9.31
CA GLU A 96 -10.94 7.70 8.98
C GLU A 96 -9.59 7.00 9.22
N VAL A 97 -9.46 6.19 10.27
CA VAL A 97 -8.23 5.42 10.54
C VAL A 97 -7.99 4.39 9.43
N ILE A 98 -9.04 3.66 9.06
CA ILE A 98 -8.98 2.66 7.98
C ILE A 98 -8.64 3.34 6.64
N ASP A 99 -9.25 4.48 6.37
CA ASP A 99 -8.99 5.26 5.17
C ASP A 99 -7.54 5.77 5.10
N ASN A 100 -6.93 6.05 6.26
CA ASN A 100 -5.54 6.47 6.32
C ASN A 100 -4.54 5.31 6.18
N ILE A 101 -4.77 4.15 6.82
CA ILE A 101 -3.79 3.04 6.79
C ILE A 101 -3.74 2.34 5.44
N PHE A 102 -4.86 2.27 4.72
CA PHE A 102 -4.93 1.74 3.36
C PHE A 102 -4.56 2.83 2.35
N PHE A 103 -3.87 2.44 1.28
CA PHE A 103 -3.52 3.35 0.18
C PHE A 103 -4.56 3.21 -0.94
N TYR A 104 -5.33 4.26 -1.24
CA TYR A 104 -6.48 4.17 -2.15
C TYR A 104 -6.32 4.85 -3.51
N SER A 105 -5.60 5.98 -3.63
CA SER A 105 -5.74 6.86 -4.80
C SER A 105 -4.88 6.55 -6.03
N PRO A 106 -3.73 5.84 -5.96
CA PRO A 106 -3.10 5.31 -7.18
C PRO A 106 -3.07 3.77 -7.22
N ILE A 107 -3.46 3.06 -6.16
CA ILE A 107 -3.28 1.61 -6.06
C ILE A 107 -4.23 0.78 -6.93
N TYR A 108 -5.13 1.41 -7.69
CA TYR A 108 -5.67 0.79 -8.91
C TYR A 108 -4.58 0.47 -9.98
N ILE A 109 -3.28 0.80 -9.76
CA ILE A 109 -2.15 0.13 -10.45
C ILE A 109 -2.23 -1.40 -10.33
N PHE A 110 -2.84 -1.89 -9.26
CA PHE A 110 -3.17 -3.28 -9.11
C PHE A 110 -4.69 -3.33 -9.01
N ASP A 111 -5.40 -3.49 -10.12
CA ASP A 111 -6.87 -3.74 -10.21
C ASP A 111 -7.38 -4.95 -9.38
N ALA A 112 -6.61 -5.36 -8.38
CA ALA A 112 -6.30 -6.71 -8.00
C ALA A 112 -5.48 -6.74 -6.69
N CYS A 113 -4.65 -5.74 -6.35
CA CYS A 113 -3.82 -5.79 -5.13
C CYS A 113 -4.07 -4.59 -4.22
N GLY A 114 -3.97 -4.82 -2.91
CA GLY A 114 -4.12 -3.80 -1.87
C GLY A 114 -2.85 -3.62 -1.06
N VAL A 115 -2.63 -2.42 -0.55
CA VAL A 115 -1.57 -2.13 0.42
C VAL A 115 -2.15 -1.39 1.61
N ALA A 116 -1.87 -1.90 2.81
CA ALA A 116 -2.03 -1.16 4.05
C ALA A 116 -0.67 -0.99 4.74
N LEU A 117 -0.47 0.15 5.38
CA LEU A 117 0.72 0.44 6.18
C LEU A 117 0.30 0.92 7.55
N VAL A 118 0.83 0.26 8.57
CA VAL A 118 0.68 0.66 9.97
C VAL A 118 2.04 1.08 10.49
N GLN A 119 2.14 2.25 11.11
CA GLN A 119 3.39 2.77 11.64
C GLN A 119 3.37 2.82 13.17
N GLY A 120 4.51 2.48 13.76
CA GLY A 120 4.85 2.72 15.16
C GLY A 120 5.81 3.88 15.33
N SER A 121 6.48 3.93 16.47
CA SER A 121 7.52 4.92 16.75
C SER A 121 8.84 4.64 16.01
N VAL A 122 9.18 3.35 15.80
CA VAL A 122 10.47 2.91 15.24
C VAL A 122 10.36 1.96 14.05
N GLN A 123 9.19 1.33 13.87
CA GLN A 123 8.94 0.33 12.83
C GLN A 123 7.64 0.62 12.11
N GLU A 124 7.48 0.02 10.94
CA GLU A 124 6.22 -0.01 10.21
C GLU A 124 5.94 -1.41 9.69
N LYS A 125 4.67 -1.72 9.51
CA LYS A 125 4.19 -3.01 9.04
C LYS A 125 3.46 -2.79 7.73
N LEU A 126 4.01 -3.36 6.66
CA LEU A 126 3.42 -3.33 5.32
C LEU A 126 2.60 -4.60 5.13
N HIS A 127 1.31 -4.43 4.88
CA HIS A 127 0.38 -5.49 4.53
C HIS A 127 0.08 -5.39 3.03
N PHE A 128 0.52 -6.38 2.28
CA PHE A 128 0.24 -6.50 0.85
C PHE A 128 -0.79 -7.60 0.63
N TYR A 129 -1.80 -7.31 -0.18
CA TYR A 129 -2.88 -8.24 -0.55
C TYR A 129 -2.84 -8.44 -2.06
N ASP A 130 -2.77 -9.68 -2.53
CA ASP A 130 -2.83 -9.99 -3.96
C ASP A 130 -4.26 -10.25 -4.45
N ASP A 131 -4.40 -10.50 -5.75
CA ASP A 131 -5.67 -10.62 -6.46
C ASP A 131 -6.37 -11.96 -6.33
N VAL A 132 -5.67 -12.93 -5.77
CA VAL A 132 -6.17 -14.29 -5.55
C VAL A 132 -6.41 -14.57 -4.06
N GLY A 133 -6.40 -13.53 -3.23
CA GLY A 133 -6.67 -13.61 -1.79
C GLY A 133 -5.45 -13.99 -0.94
N GLY A 134 -4.25 -14.00 -1.52
CA GLY A 134 -3.00 -14.12 -0.79
C GLY A 134 -2.64 -12.81 -0.09
N SER A 135 -1.87 -12.92 1.00
CA SER A 135 -1.30 -11.75 1.67
C SER A 135 0.15 -11.98 2.07
N VAL A 136 0.91 -10.89 2.07
CA VAL A 136 2.28 -10.83 2.58
C VAL A 136 2.33 -9.73 3.64
N CYS A 137 3.08 -9.97 4.70
CA CYS A 137 3.28 -9.02 5.77
C CYS A 137 4.77 -8.84 6.05
N LEU A 138 5.23 -7.59 6.02
CA LEU A 138 6.62 -7.23 6.24
C LEU A 138 6.75 -6.26 7.40
N LEU A 139 7.72 -6.51 8.29
CA LEU A 139 8.14 -5.58 9.32
C LEU A 139 9.36 -4.81 8.82
N LEU A 140 9.27 -3.49 8.78
CA LEU A 140 10.25 -2.59 8.18
C LEU A 140 10.61 -1.48 9.17
N GLU A 141 11.72 -0.77 8.90
CA GLU A 141 12.05 0.46 9.63
C GLU A 141 11.02 1.57 9.32
N LYS A 142 10.63 2.38 10.31
CA LYS A 142 9.67 3.47 10.11
C LYS A 142 10.13 4.40 8.98
N GLY A 143 9.23 4.68 8.05
CA GLY A 143 9.45 5.57 6.92
C GLY A 143 10.08 4.92 5.69
N PHE A 144 10.38 3.62 5.75
CA PHE A 144 10.95 2.88 4.62
C PHE A 144 10.06 2.99 3.37
N TYR A 145 8.77 2.66 3.49
CA TYR A 145 7.83 2.62 2.36
C TYR A 145 7.56 4.03 1.81
N TYR A 146 7.50 5.03 2.69
CA TYR A 146 7.37 6.44 2.29
C TYR A 146 8.55 6.89 1.44
N LYS A 147 9.76 6.62 1.91
CA LYS A 147 10.98 6.94 1.17
C LYS A 147 10.99 6.24 -0.19
N LEU A 148 10.58 4.97 -0.23
CA LEU A 148 10.51 4.21 -1.48
C LEU A 148 9.52 4.82 -2.48
N ILE A 149 8.34 5.27 -2.03
CA ILE A 149 7.38 5.97 -2.90
C ILE A 149 7.96 7.29 -3.41
N LEU A 150 8.62 8.07 -2.55
CA LEU A 150 9.25 9.33 -2.97
C LEU A 150 10.33 9.10 -4.03
N GLU A 151 11.18 8.09 -3.86
CA GLU A 151 12.18 7.69 -4.86
C GLU A 151 11.52 7.25 -6.18
N LEU A 152 10.39 6.54 -6.12
CA LEU A 152 9.60 6.18 -7.31
C LEU A 152 9.07 7.43 -8.03
N VAL A 153 8.50 8.38 -7.29
CA VAL A 153 7.97 9.64 -7.86
C VAL A 153 9.08 10.44 -8.53
N ASP A 154 10.23 10.58 -7.86
CA ASP A 154 11.39 11.28 -8.40
C ASP A 154 11.93 10.57 -9.66
N CYS A 155 12.04 9.24 -9.63
CA CYS A 155 12.39 8.41 -10.79
C CYS A 155 11.43 8.63 -11.97
N ILE A 156 10.12 8.72 -11.71
CA ILE A 156 9.13 8.93 -12.78
C ILE A 156 9.29 10.33 -13.39
N ARG A 157 9.61 11.35 -12.59
CA ARG A 157 9.74 12.75 -13.02
C ARG A 157 11.07 13.09 -13.66
N SER A 158 12.17 12.46 -13.25
CA SER A 158 13.51 12.78 -13.76
C SER A 158 13.68 12.53 -15.26
N ASP A 159 12.83 11.67 -15.83
CA ASP A 159 12.85 11.34 -17.27
C ASP A 159 11.61 11.85 -18.03
N ALA A 160 10.77 12.69 -17.41
CA ALA A 160 9.60 13.32 -18.04
C ALA A 160 9.96 14.70 -18.64
#